data_AF-A0A921I754-F1
#
_entry.id   AF-A0A921I754-F1
#
_cell.length_a   1.000
_cell.length_b   1.000
_cell.length_c   1.000
_cell.angle_alpha   90.00
_cell.angle_beta   90.00
_cell.angle_gamma   90.00
#
_symmetry.space_group_name_H-M   'P 1'
#
loop_
_entity.id
_entity.type
_entity.pdbx_description
1 polymer ?
#
loop_
_entity_poly.entity_id
_entity_poly.type
_entity_poly.pdbx_seq_one_letter_code
_entity_poly.pdbx_strand_id
1 'polypeptide(L)' 'MSLSAAIIHQELKKRFPAVLRNCTPIQLTQVLTAAGISRQHTRLGNVYLVKRVKI' A
#
# COMPACT_ATOMS: atom_id res chain seq x y z
N MET A 1 1.09 -0.13 -12.44
CA MET A 1 2.29 0.46 -11.80
C MET A 1 2.58 -0.36 -10.54
N SER A 2 3.85 -0.57 -10.18
CA SER A 2 4.22 -1.30 -8.95
C SER A 2 4.71 -0.31 -7.91
N LEU A 3 4.11 -0.30 -6.72
CA LEU A 3 4.48 0.61 -5.62
C LEU A 3 4.80 -0.16 -4.35
N SER A 4 5.72 0.34 -3.53
CA SER A 4 5.95 -0.23 -2.20
C SER A 4 4.81 0.09 -1.25
N ALA A 5 4.61 -0.74 -0.22
CA ALA A 5 3.59 -0.49 0.79
C ALA A 5 3.77 0.86 1.52
N ALA A 6 5.01 1.33 1.69
CA ALA A 6 5.29 2.64 2.26
C ALA A 6 4.78 3.78 1.37
N ILE A 7 5.01 3.69 0.05
CA ILE A 7 4.51 4.68 -0.90
C ILE A 7 2.98 4.64 -0.96
N ILE A 8 2.38 3.45 -1.00
CA ILE A 8 0.91 3.28 -0.98
C ILE A 8 0.33 3.89 0.30
N HIS A 9 0.93 3.61 1.46
CA HIS A 9 0.54 4.16 2.75
C HIS A 9 0.59 5.69 2.74
N GLN A 10 1.68 6.27 2.25
CA GLN A 10 1.85 7.72 2.18
C GLN A 10 0.81 8.38 1.27
N GLU A 11 0.55 7.81 0.10
CA GLU A 11 -0.44 8.33 -0.85
C GLU A 11 -1.86 8.24 -0.29
N LEU A 12 -2.21 7.12 0.36
CA LEU A 12 -3.51 6.99 1.02
C LEU A 12 -3.62 7.94 2.22
N LYS A 13 -2.55 8.14 3.00
CA LYS A 13 -2.56 9.04 4.17
C LYS A 13 -2.77 10.50 3.76
N LYS A 14 -2.26 10.93 2.62
CA LYS A 14 -2.52 12.27 2.06
C LYS A 14 -4.02 12.49 1.79
N ARG A 15 -4.72 11.45 1.33
CA ARG A 15 -6.14 11.55 0.93
C ARG A 15 -7.10 11.24 2.07
N PHE A 16 -6.73 10.33 2.96
CA PHE A 16 -7.56 9.83 4.06
C PHE A 16 -6.79 9.78 5.40
N PRO A 17 -6.33 10.93 5.93
CA PRO A 17 -5.48 10.96 7.11
C PRO A 17 -6.15 10.40 8.37
N ALA A 18 -7.47 10.61 8.53
CA ALA A 18 -8.22 10.13 9.69
C ALA A 18 -8.33 8.59 9.72
N VAL A 19 -8.55 7.97 8.56
CA VAL A 19 -8.70 6.50 8.41
C VAL A 19 -7.37 5.79 8.68
N LEU A 20 -6.25 6.42 8.32
CA LEU A 20 -4.91 5.84 8.48
C LEU A 20 -4.16 6.30 9.74
N ARG A 21 -4.81 7.02 10.66
CA ARG A 21 -4.17 7.56 11.87
C ARG A 21 -3.43 6.50 12.69
N ASN A 22 -4.00 5.30 12.78
CA ASN A 22 -3.45 4.17 13.54
C ASN A 22 -2.95 3.02 12.65
N CYS A 23 -2.95 3.20 11.33
CA CYS A 23 -2.49 2.18 10.40
C CYS A 23 -1.02 2.43 10.08
N THR A 24 -0.17 1.47 10.38
CA THR A 24 1.26 1.47 9.99
C THR A 24 1.42 0.82 8.62
N PRO A 25 2.53 1.10 7.89
CA PRO A 25 2.83 0.41 6.64
C PRO A 25 2.83 -1.13 6.77
N ILE A 26 3.26 -1.67 7.91
CA ILE A 26 3.25 -3.12 8.17
C ILE A 26 1.82 -3.64 8.25
N GLN A 27 0.95 -2.98 9.01
CA GLN A 27 -0.48 -3.37 9.05
C GLN A 27 -1.12 -3.24 7.67
N LEU A 28 -0.78 -2.21 6.90
CA LEU A 28 -1.24 -2.08 5.52
C LEU A 28 -0.80 -3.26 4.65
N THR A 29 0.43 -3.76 4.79
CA THR A 29 0.85 -4.96 4.05
C THR A 29 0.01 -6.19 4.37
N GLN A 30 -0.39 -6.36 5.64
CA GLN A 30 -1.25 -7.47 6.06
C GLN A 30 -2.64 -7.34 5.43
N VAL A 31 -3.23 -6.14 5.44
CA VAL A 31 -4.52 -5.86 4.81
C VAL A 31 -4.47 -6.12 3.31
N LEU A 32 -3.44 -5.64 2.61
CA LEU A 32 -3.27 -5.89 1.17
C LEU A 32 -3.14 -7.39 0.86
N THR A 33 -2.41 -8.12 1.70
CA THR A 33 -2.25 -9.58 1.56
C THR A 33 -3.57 -10.31 1.78
N ALA A 34 -4.32 -9.95 2.83
CA ALA A 34 -5.64 -10.50 3.12
C ALA A 34 -6.66 -10.19 2.02
N ALA A 35 -6.53 -9.03 1.36
CA ALA A 35 -7.34 -8.65 0.20
C ALA A 35 -6.94 -9.37 -1.10
N GLY A 36 -5.99 -10.31 -1.06
CA GLY A 36 -5.51 -11.06 -2.23
C GLY A 36 -4.65 -10.24 -3.19
N ILE A 37 -4.16 -9.07 -2.77
CA ILE A 37 -3.30 -8.23 -3.60
C ILE A 37 -1.91 -8.85 -3.61
N SER A 38 -1.50 -9.28 -4.81
CA SER A 38 -0.23 -9.98 -4.99
C SER A 38 0.96 -9.09 -4.62
N ARG A 39 1.76 -9.59 -3.69
CA ARG A 39 3.03 -8.99 -3.26
C ARG A 39 4.15 -9.52 -4.14
N GLN A 40 4.91 -8.64 -4.77
CA GLN A 40 6.10 -8.99 -5.52
C GLN A 40 7.34 -8.63 -4.70
N HIS A 41 8.15 -9.63 -4.40
CA HIS A 41 9.43 -9.42 -3.74
C HIS A 41 10.49 -9.06 -4.79
N THR A 42 11.21 -7.96 -4.57
CA THR A 42 12.26 -7.47 -5.45
C THR A 42 13.54 -7.24 -4.66
N ARG A 43 14.67 -7.09 -5.34
CA ARG A 43 15.97 -6.77 -4.73
C ARG A 43 15.94 -5.50 -3.85
N LEU A 44 15.02 -4.57 -4.14
CA LEU A 44 14.88 -3.29 -3.44
C LEU A 44 13.76 -3.29 -2.38
N GLY A 45 13.09 -4.43 -2.18
CA GLY A 45 12.00 -4.58 -1.22
C GLY A 45 10.69 -5.07 -1.85
N ASN A 46 9.60 -4.87 -1.13
CA ASN A 46 8.29 -5.40 -1.51
C ASN A 46 7.48 -4.36 -2.29
N VAL A 47 6.96 -4.77 -3.43
CA VAL A 47 6.07 -3.94 -4.26
C VAL A 47 4.72 -4.65 -4.47
N TYR A 48 3.70 -3.87 -4.72
CA TYR A 48 2.33 -4.31 -4.97
C TYR A 48 1.87 -3.73 -6.29
N LEU A 49 1.16 -4.54 -7.07
CA LEU A 49 0.58 -4.09 -8.34
C LEU A 49 -0.65 -3.23 -8.03
N VAL A 50 -0.61 -1.97 -8.46
CA VAL A 50 -1.72 -1.02 -8.27
C VAL A 50 -2.14 -0.37 -9.59
N LYS A 51 -3.43 -0.03 -9.67
CA LYS A 51 -4.00 0.82 -10.71
C LYS A 51 -4.37 2.16 -10.08
N ARG A 52 -3.82 3.26 -10.59
CA ARG A 52 -4.29 4.59 -10.20
C ARG A 52 -5.62 4.84 -10.90
N VAL A 53 -6.69 4.95 -10.12
CA VAL A 53 -7.98 5.43 -10.62
C VAL A 53 -7.93 6.95 -10.57
N LYS A 54 -7.99 7.60 -11.75
CA LYS A 54 -8.27 9.04 -11.81
C LYS A 54 -9.74 9.19 -11.40
N ILE A 55 -9.96 9.96 -10.35
CA ILE A 55 -11.30 10.37 -9.89
C ILE A 55 -11.52 11.78 -10.43
#